data_AF-A0A9D6QFG4-F1
#
_entry.id   AF-A0A9D6QFG4-F1
#
_cell.length_a   1.000
_cell.length_b   1.000
_cell.length_c   1.000
_cell.angle_alpha   90.00
_cell.angle_beta   90.00
_cell.angle_gamma   90.00
#
_symmetry.space_group_name_H-M   'P 1'
#
loop_
_entity.id
_entity.type
_entity.pdbx_description
1 polymer ?
#
loop_
_entity_poly.entity_id
_entity_poly.type
_entity_poly.pdbx_seq_one_letter_code
_entity_poly.pdbx_strand_id
1 'polypeptide(L)'
;MLRTQHNAWLHLIATIIVIGAGFAFNVGGEDWRWLIAAIVLVWTAEAVNTAFEHLCDVVSPEFHASVQKSKDIAAGAVLICVIGAVIIGLQVFVPYLVRR
;
A
#
# COMPACT_ATOMS: atom_id res chain seq x y z
N MET A 1 -0.74 13.83 0.73
CA MET A 1 -0.46 12.49 0.13
C MET A 1 -0.46 12.55 -1.38
N LEU A 2 -1.62 12.57 -2.06
CA LEU A 2 -1.70 12.45 -3.53
C LEU A 2 -1.10 13.61 -4.36
N ARG A 3 -0.80 14.77 -3.78
CA ARG A 3 -0.12 15.88 -4.48
C ARG A 3 1.38 15.98 -4.21
N THR A 4 1.88 15.27 -3.21
CA THR A 4 3.23 15.49 -2.66
C THR A 4 4.10 14.24 -2.64
N GLN A 5 3.50 13.04 -2.60
CA GLN A 5 4.22 11.78 -2.51
C GLN A 5 4.02 10.96 -3.78
N HIS A 6 5.11 10.63 -4.46
CA HIS A 6 5.10 9.81 -5.69
C HIS A 6 4.55 8.40 -5.42
N ASN A 7 4.84 7.83 -4.25
CA ASN A 7 4.41 6.49 -3.86
C ASN A 7 2.88 6.37 -3.75
N ALA A 8 2.20 7.42 -3.26
CA ALA A 8 0.74 7.44 -3.17
C ALA A 8 0.03 7.32 -4.53
N TRP A 9 0.64 7.81 -5.62
CA TRP A 9 0.12 7.61 -6.98
C TRP A 9 0.20 6.16 -7.44
N LEU A 10 1.32 5.49 -7.14
CA LEU A 10 1.51 4.08 -7.45
C LEU A 10 0.48 3.22 -6.71
N HIS A 11 0.26 3.49 -5.42
CA HIS A 11 -0.77 2.79 -4.64
C HIS A 11 -2.18 3.03 -5.18
N LEU A 12 -2.49 4.25 -5.65
CA LEU A 12 -3.78 4.56 -6.27
C LEU A 12 -3.98 3.79 -7.58
N ILE A 13 -3.00 3.81 -8.48
CA ILE A 13 -3.07 3.07 -9.74
C ILE A 13 -3.21 1.58 -9.47
N ALA A 14 -2.41 1.03 -8.56
CA ALA A 14 -2.50 -0.38 -8.16
C ALA A 14 -3.88 -0.73 -7.58
N THR A 15 -4.46 0.14 -6.75
CA THR A 15 -5.81 -0.04 -6.20
C THR A 15 -6.86 -0.10 -7.30
N ILE A 16 -6.81 0.83 -8.27
CA ILE A 16 -7.74 0.86 -9.41
C ILE A 16 -7.62 -0.43 -10.23
N ILE A 17 -6.39 -0.89 -10.51
CA ILE A 17 -6.14 -2.12 -11.26
C ILE A 17 -6.71 -3.34 -10.51
N VAL A 18 -6.46 -3.45 -9.21
CA VAL A 18 -6.95 -4.58 -8.38
C VAL A 18 -8.47 -4.60 -8.33
N ILE A 19 -9.12 -3.45 -8.15
CA ILE A 19 -10.59 -3.35 -8.13
C ILE A 19 -11.16 -3.71 -9.51
N GLY A 20 -10.58 -3.17 -10.59
CA GLY A 20 -11.00 -3.46 -11.96
C GLY A 20 -10.85 -4.95 -12.30
N ALA A 21 -9.73 -5.57 -11.92
CA ALA A 21 -9.51 -7.00 -12.06
C ALA A 21 -10.53 -7.81 -11.24
N GLY A 22 -10.82 -7.41 -10.00
CA GLY A 22 -11.83 -8.03 -9.14
C GLY A 22 -13.19 -8.14 -9.82
N PHE A 23 -13.64 -7.06 -10.46
CA PHE A 23 -14.87 -7.06 -11.25
C PHE A 23 -14.75 -7.87 -12.55
N ALA A 24 -13.65 -7.74 -13.30
CA ALA A 24 -13.46 -8.45 -14.57
C ALA A 24 -13.44 -9.99 -14.41
N PHE A 25 -12.86 -10.47 -13.31
CA PHE A 25 -12.80 -11.90 -13.00
C PHE A 25 -14.06 -12.44 -12.29
N ASN A 26 -15.02 -11.58 -11.92
CA ASN A 26 -16.16 -11.93 -11.06
C ASN A 26 -15.71 -12.59 -9.75
N VAL A 27 -14.76 -11.95 -9.06
CA VAL A 27 -14.24 -12.43 -7.78
C VAL A 27 -15.36 -12.53 -6.74
N GLY A 28 -15.40 -13.64 -6.02
CA GLY A 28 -16.42 -13.92 -5.00
C GLY A 28 -16.32 -13.02 -3.77
N GLY A 29 -17.40 -12.91 -3.02
CA GLY A 29 -17.47 -12.03 -1.84
C GLY A 29 -16.45 -12.34 -0.74
N GLU A 30 -16.06 -13.61 -0.59
CA GLU A 30 -15.02 -14.03 0.37
C GLU A 30 -13.64 -13.48 0.01
N ASP A 31 -13.27 -13.57 -1.27
CA ASP A 31 -11.99 -13.08 -1.78
C ASP A 31 -11.93 -11.54 -1.78
N TRP A 32 -13.06 -10.87 -1.99
CA TRP A 32 -13.17 -9.42 -1.86
C TRP A 32 -12.80 -8.92 -0.47
N ARG A 33 -13.10 -9.67 0.60
CA ARG A 33 -12.72 -9.28 1.98
C ARG A 33 -11.21 -9.17 2.10
N TRP A 34 -10.47 -10.10 1.50
CA TRP A 34 -9.00 -10.08 1.49
C TRP A 34 -8.44 -8.95 0.64
N LEU A 35 -9.02 -8.69 -0.55
CA LEU A 35 -8.61 -7.56 -1.38
C LEU A 35 -8.84 -6.22 -0.67
N ILE A 36 -10.00 -6.03 -0.04
CA ILE A 36 -10.32 -4.82 0.73
C ILE A 36 -9.35 -4.66 1.91
N ALA A 37 -9.10 -5.73 2.67
CA ALA A 37 -8.16 -5.70 3.79
C ALA A 37 -6.74 -5.31 3.33
N ALA A 38 -6.26 -5.88 2.22
CA ALA A 38 -4.95 -5.54 1.65
C ALA A 38 -4.87 -4.07 1.22
N ILE A 39 -5.89 -3.57 0.52
CA ILE A 39 -5.96 -2.17 0.09
C ILE A 39 -5.94 -1.23 1.30
N VAL A 40 -6.80 -1.46 2.29
CA VAL A 40 -6.90 -0.63 3.49
C VAL A 40 -5.57 -0.63 4.27
N LEU A 41 -4.91 -1.78 4.39
CA LEU A 41 -3.64 -1.89 5.11
C LEU A 41 -2.53 -1.08 4.42
N VAL A 42 -2.38 -1.18 3.10
CA VAL A 42 -1.38 -0.41 2.34
C VAL A 42 -1.62 1.09 2.46
N TRP A 43 -2.88 1.53 2.30
CA TRP A 43 -3.23 2.95 2.43
C TRP A 43 -3.02 3.48 3.85
N THR A 44 -3.32 2.67 4.87
CA THR A 44 -3.08 3.02 6.27
C THR A 44 -1.58 3.17 6.53
N ALA A 45 -0.76 2.23 6.07
CA ALA A 45 0.69 2.29 6.22
C ALA A 45 1.28 3.53 5.52
N GLU A 46 0.87 3.81 4.29
CA GLU A 46 1.32 5.00 3.54
C GLU A 46 0.88 6.31 4.21
N ALA A 47 -0.33 6.35 4.80
CA ALA A 47 -0.82 7.51 5.55
C ALA A 47 -0.02 7.74 6.83
N VAL A 48 0.27 6.68 7.58
CA VAL A 48 1.13 6.75 8.77
C VAL A 48 2.55 7.15 8.39
N ASN A 49 3.12 6.62 7.31
CA ASN A 49 4.44 7.02 6.80
C ASN A 49 4.47 8.52 6.47
N THR A 50 3.48 9.03 5.73
CA THR A 50 3.40 10.45 5.39
C THR A 50 3.23 11.33 6.63
N ALA A 51 2.41 10.91 7.61
CA ALA A 51 2.24 11.65 8.85
C ALA A 51 3.54 11.68 9.67
N PHE A 52 4.28 10.57 9.70
CA PHE A 52 5.55 10.46 10.38
C PHE A 52 6.64 11.32 9.72
N GLU A 53 6.74 11.30 8.39
CA GLU A 53 7.62 12.19 7.63
C GLU A 53 7.35 13.66 7.95
N HIS A 54 6.07 14.06 7.95
CA HIS A 54 5.67 15.43 8.28
C HIS A 54 6.03 15.81 9.72
N LEU A 55 5.80 14.91 10.69
CA LEU A 55 6.20 15.13 12.07
C LEU A 55 7.72 15.33 12.19
N CYS A 56 8.51 14.50 11.51
CA CYS A 56 9.96 14.64 11.49
C CYS A 56 10.42 15.98 10.90
N ASP A 57 9.80 16.45 9.81
CA ASP A 57 10.13 17.74 9.19
C ASP A 57 9.82 18.93 10.12
N VAL A 58 8.77 18.83 10.93
CA VAL A 58 8.40 19.87 11.90
C VAL A 58 9.30 19.85 13.14
N VAL A 59 9.62 18.65 13.65
CA VAL A 59 10.44 18.50 14.87
C VAL A 59 11.92 18.80 14.61
N SER A 60 12.40 18.51 13.39
CA SER A 60 13.81 18.59 13.03
C SER A 60 13.97 19.10 11.59
N PRO A 61 13.90 20.43 11.37
CA PRO A 61 13.96 21.01 10.02
C PRO A 61 15.33 20.85 9.34
N GLU A 62 16.39 20.76 10.14
CA GLU A 62 17.74 20.48 9.64
C GLU A 62 17.97 18.97 9.47
N PHE A 63 18.97 18.62 8.68
CA PHE A 63 19.30 17.21 8.45
C PHE A 63 19.86 16.56 9.73
N HIS A 64 19.23 15.47 10.16
CA HIS A 64 19.73 14.61 11.24
C HIS A 64 19.73 13.14 10.78
N ALA A 65 20.87 12.47 10.90
CA ALA A 65 21.03 11.07 10.48
C ALA A 65 20.03 10.12 11.18
N SER A 66 19.65 10.40 12.42
CA SER A 66 18.64 9.61 13.15
C SER A 66 17.22 9.78 12.58
N VAL A 67 16.88 10.99 12.15
CA VAL A 67 15.60 11.28 11.49
C VAL A 67 15.53 10.60 10.14
N GLN A 68 16.61 10.65 9.36
CA GLN A 68 16.70 9.92 8.10
C GLN A 68 16.45 8.42 8.31
N LYS A 69 17.17 7.79 9.26
CA LYS A 69 16.97 6.38 9.57
C LYS A 69 15.53 6.05 9.99
N SER A 70 14.88 6.96 10.70
CA SER A 70 13.49 6.77 11.13
C SER A 70 12.51 6.84 9.94
N LYS A 71 12.73 7.77 9.00
CA LYS A 71 11.99 7.85 7.73
C LYS A 71 12.20 6.59 6.89
N ASP A 72 13.43 6.08 6.80
CA ASP A 72 13.74 4.86 6.06
C ASP A 72 13.00 3.64 6.66
N ILE A 73 12.91 3.55 7.98
CA ILE A 73 12.15 2.48 8.67
C ILE A 73 10.65 2.59 8.37
N ALA A 74 10.09 3.81 8.40
CA ALA A 74 8.68 4.04 8.10
C ALA A 74 8.35 3.66 6.65
N ALA A 75 9.19 4.03 5.69
CA ALA A 75 9.07 3.59 4.30
C ALA A 75 9.21 2.06 4.17
N GLY A 76 10.10 1.43 4.94
CA GLY A 76 10.24 -0.01 5.03
C GLY A 76 8.96 -0.72 5.50
N ALA A 77 8.21 -0.12 6.43
CA ALA A 77 6.92 -0.66 6.88
C ALA A 77 5.86 -0.65 5.76
N VAL A 78 5.84 0.39 4.92
CA VAL A 78 4.98 0.45 3.72
C VAL A 78 5.35 -0.67 2.76
N LEU A 79 6.64 -0.90 2.51
CA LEU A 79 7.12 -1.98 1.63
C LEU A 79 6.65 -3.36 2.11
N ILE A 80 6.71 -3.63 3.42
CA ILE A 80 6.22 -4.89 4.00
C ILE A 80 4.72 -5.06 3.72
N CYS A 81 3.92 -3.99 3.88
CA CYS A 81 2.48 -4.03 3.59
C CYS A 81 2.20 -4.30 2.11
N VAL A 82 2.98 -3.70 1.21
CA VAL A 82 2.87 -3.92 -0.25
C VAL A 82 3.18 -5.37 -0.61
N ILE A 83 4.25 -5.95 -0.05
CA ILE A 83 4.59 -7.37 -0.29
C ILE A 83 3.44 -8.28 0.18
N GLY A 84 2.88 -8.01 1.36
CA GLY A 84 1.71 -8.73 1.86
C GLY A 84 0.49 -8.60 0.92
N ALA A 85 0.21 -7.40 0.43
CA ALA A 85 -0.86 -7.14 -0.51
C ALA A 85 -0.67 -7.88 -1.84
N VAL A 86 0.56 -7.98 -2.36
CA VAL A 86 0.89 -8.76 -3.56
C VAL A 86 0.62 -10.24 -3.33
N ILE A 87 1.03 -10.80 -2.19
CA ILE A 87 0.79 -12.21 -1.85
C ILE A 87 -0.71 -12.50 -1.79
N ILE A 88 -1.49 -11.63 -1.13
CA ILE A 88 -2.95 -11.75 -1.07
C ILE A 88 -3.55 -11.67 -2.48
N GLY A 89 -3.10 -10.70 -3.29
CA GLY A 89 -3.56 -10.56 -4.68
C GLY A 89 -3.30 -11.82 -5.51
N LEU A 90 -2.13 -12.45 -5.38
CA LEU A 90 -1.83 -13.71 -6.05
C LEU A 90 -2.74 -14.85 -5.58
N GLN A 91 -2.95 -14.99 -4.27
CA GLN A 91 -3.83 -16.01 -3.72
C GLN A 91 -5.28 -15.84 -4.20
N VAL A 92 -5.75 -14.60 -4.32
CA VAL A 92 -7.07 -14.29 -4.83
C VAL A 92 -7.15 -14.53 -6.34
N PHE A 93 -6.26 -13.95 -7.15
CA PHE A 93 -6.43 -13.93 -8.61
C PHE A 93 -5.93 -15.18 -9.35
N VAL A 94 -4.92 -15.90 -8.83
CA VAL A 94 -4.37 -17.10 -9.50
C VAL A 94 -5.44 -18.18 -9.75
N PRO A 95 -6.32 -18.53 -8.78
CA PRO A 95 -7.38 -19.49 -9.03
C PRO A 95 -8.35 -19.09 -10.15
N TYR A 96 -8.68 -17.80 -10.28
CA TYR A 96 -9.57 -17.29 -11.34
C TYR A 96 -8.89 -17.28 -12.71
N LEU A 97 -7.55 -17.17 -12.75
CA LEU A 97 -6.77 -17.20 -13.98
C LEU A 97 -6.52 -18.63 -14.48
N VAL A 98 -6.40 -19.60 -13.58
CA VAL A 98 -6.11 -21.01 -13.91
C VAL A 98 -7.38 -21.84 -14.17
N ARG A 99 -8.52 -21.49 -13.54
CA ARG A 99 -9.79 -22.22 -13.69
C ARG A 99 -10.73 -21.66 -14.76
N ARG A 100 -10.42 -20.51 -15.35
CA ARG A 100 -11.03 -20.04 -16.60
C ARG A 100 -10.26 -20.61 -17.79
#